data_AF-A0A7K2QMA2-F1
#
_entry.id   AF-A0A7K2QMA2-F1
#
_cell.length_a   1.000
_cell.length_b   1.000
_cell.length_c   1.000
_cell.angle_alpha   90.00
_cell.angle_beta   90.00
_cell.angle_gamma   90.00
#
_symmetry.space_group_name_H-M   'P 1'
#
loop_
_entity.id
_entity.type
_entity.pdbx_description
1 polymer ?
#
loop_
_entity_poly.entity_id
_entity_poly.type
_entity_poly.pdbx_seq_one_letter_code
_entity_poly.pdbx_strand_id
1 'polypeptide(L)'
;MAFHFRFGAGDLLRCRFSLSPRWETQEAVRTLLRPARQQYHLPWLRRIGAAADGLDLRPLWLLMPQTGHNPDFLSPPPLGPTVTFDEELARVRSAAAAADPEAVREDLRRALVCTPGAAESDLGRRMLADPVRAVGELADLYEQAWAALIAPHWPRLRSLLEADIVFHSRRLAAGGLEALFDGLHPDLRWSDGTLTIDRPTHHDRSLDGQGLLLMPSAFVWPEVVGGYDPPWQPTLVYPARGVGALWTASAGPTPRALARLLGRGRADVLCALDEPASTTALAH
;
A
#
# COMPACT_ATOMS: atom_id res chain seq x y z
N MET A 1 -20.22 -5.82 -12.98
CA MET A 1 -19.49 -4.54 -13.10
C MET A 1 -18.13 -4.79 -12.49
N ALA A 2 -17.05 -4.35 -13.14
CA ALA A 2 -15.69 -4.67 -12.73
C ALA A 2 -14.72 -3.59 -13.21
N PHE A 3 -13.53 -3.56 -12.62
CA PHE A 3 -12.42 -2.72 -13.05
C PHE A 3 -11.53 -3.51 -14.01
N HIS A 4 -11.20 -2.99 -15.18
CA HIS A 4 -10.34 -3.64 -16.18
C HIS A 4 -9.05 -2.85 -16.42
N PHE A 5 -7.91 -3.52 -16.39
CA PHE A 5 -6.68 -3.05 -17.02
C PHE A 5 -6.50 -3.77 -18.37
N ARG A 6 -6.42 -3.03 -19.48
CA ARG A 6 -6.23 -3.58 -20.84
C ARG A 6 -4.76 -3.50 -21.23
N PHE A 7 -4.15 -4.65 -21.47
CA PHE A 7 -2.74 -4.76 -21.82
C PHE A 7 -2.56 -4.79 -23.34
N GLY A 8 -1.62 -4.00 -23.84
CA GLY A 8 -0.98 -4.22 -25.12
C GLY A 8 0.23 -5.15 -25.00
N ALA A 9 0.76 -5.62 -26.13
CA ALA A 9 1.93 -6.51 -26.14
C ALA A 9 3.17 -5.91 -25.46
N GLY A 10 3.37 -4.59 -25.59
CA GLY A 10 4.50 -3.89 -24.98
C GLY A 10 4.39 -3.70 -23.46
N ASP A 11 3.19 -3.83 -22.89
CA ASP A 11 2.95 -3.62 -21.46
C ASP A 11 3.46 -4.79 -20.62
N LEU A 12 3.43 -6.00 -21.18
CA LEU A 12 3.85 -7.23 -20.49
C LEU A 12 5.32 -7.14 -20.05
N LEU A 13 6.17 -6.49 -20.85
CA LEU A 13 7.59 -6.27 -20.56
C LEU A 13 7.86 -5.16 -19.54
N ARG A 14 6.83 -4.38 -19.17
CA ARG A 14 6.93 -3.20 -18.31
C ARG A 14 6.21 -3.36 -16.98
N CYS A 15 5.71 -4.57 -16.71
CA CYS A 15 5.20 -4.97 -15.42
C CYS A 15 6.33 -5.03 -14.40
N ARG A 16 6.19 -4.34 -13.27
CA ARG A 16 7.25 -4.25 -12.27
C ARG A 16 6.68 -4.08 -10.87
N PHE A 17 7.44 -4.51 -9.87
CA PHE A 17 7.09 -4.30 -8.47
C PHE A 17 7.65 -2.98 -7.95
N SER A 18 6.98 -2.40 -6.96
CA SER A 18 7.50 -1.27 -6.20
C SER A 18 6.96 -1.27 -4.77
N LEU A 19 7.71 -0.66 -3.86
CA LEU A 19 7.33 -0.40 -2.49
C LEU A 19 7.11 1.09 -2.28
N SER A 20 6.07 1.45 -1.51
CA SER A 20 5.75 2.83 -1.18
C SER A 20 5.55 2.98 0.33
N PRO A 21 6.55 3.48 1.08
CA PRO A 21 6.35 3.81 2.49
C PRO A 21 5.23 4.83 2.72
N ARG A 22 5.00 5.76 1.78
CA ARG A 22 3.87 6.71 1.84
C ARG A 22 2.53 5.98 1.73
N TRP A 23 2.40 5.03 0.80
CA TRP A 23 1.19 4.20 0.69
C TRP A 23 0.93 3.41 1.97
N GLU A 24 1.95 2.77 2.55
CA GLU A 24 1.80 2.04 3.82
C GLU A 24 1.38 2.97 4.95
N THR A 25 1.89 4.21 4.99
CA THR A 25 1.46 5.23 5.95
C THR A 25 -0.01 5.60 5.77
N GLN A 26 -0.43 5.82 4.52
CA GLN A 26 -1.82 6.11 4.20
C GLN A 26 -2.77 4.97 4.62
N GLU A 27 -2.44 3.72 4.29
CA GLU A 27 -3.30 2.59 4.66
C GLU A 27 -3.27 2.29 6.16
N ALA A 28 -2.16 2.56 6.85
CA ALA A 28 -2.12 2.49 8.31
C ALA A 28 -3.04 3.52 8.97
N VAL A 29 -3.01 4.78 8.51
CA VAL A 29 -3.94 5.83 8.97
C VAL A 29 -5.39 5.45 8.66
N ARG A 30 -5.66 4.86 7.49
CA ARG A 30 -6.99 4.38 7.13
C ARG A 30 -7.45 3.21 8.01
N THR A 31 -6.53 2.33 8.40
CA THR A 31 -6.81 1.20 9.30
C THR A 31 -7.30 1.67 10.67
N LEU A 32 -6.81 2.81 11.18
CA LEU A 32 -7.29 3.41 12.42
C LEU A 32 -8.79 3.78 12.35
N LEU A 33 -9.29 4.17 11.17
CA LEU A 33 -10.70 4.52 10.93
C LEU A 33 -11.59 3.30 10.56
N ARG A 34 -11.00 2.12 10.37
CA ARG A 34 -11.69 0.95 9.76
C ARG A 34 -11.57 -0.29 10.66
N PRO A 35 -12.45 -0.49 11.65
CA PRO A 35 -12.42 -1.65 12.54
C PRO A 35 -12.33 -3.00 11.82
N ALA A 36 -12.99 -3.15 10.67
CA ALA A 36 -12.94 -4.37 9.85
C ALA A 36 -11.53 -4.74 9.35
N ARG A 37 -10.63 -3.77 9.18
CA ARG A 37 -9.24 -3.99 8.77
C ARG A 37 -8.31 -4.27 9.96
N GLN A 38 -8.74 -4.02 11.19
CA GLN A 38 -7.86 -4.01 12.36
C GLN A 38 -7.46 -5.41 12.87
N GLN A 39 -8.19 -6.46 12.49
CA GLN A 39 -8.02 -7.81 13.05
C GLN A 39 -6.58 -8.35 12.97
N TYR A 40 -5.89 -8.11 11.85
CA TYR A 40 -4.50 -8.56 11.66
C TYR A 40 -3.48 -7.62 12.30
N HIS A 41 -3.90 -6.43 12.72
CA HIS A 41 -3.01 -5.37 13.22
C HIS A 41 -3.17 -5.09 14.71
N LEU A 42 -3.99 -5.87 15.44
CA LEU A 42 -4.24 -5.66 16.88
C LEU A 42 -2.96 -5.52 17.74
N PRO A 43 -1.88 -6.30 17.52
CA PRO A 43 -0.64 -6.10 18.29
C PRO A 43 0.06 -4.79 17.93
N TRP A 44 0.02 -4.35 16.67
CA TRP A 44 0.55 -3.04 16.26
C TRP A 44 -0.27 -1.90 16.83
N LEU A 45 -1.62 -1.96 16.73
CA LEU A 45 -2.54 -0.96 17.30
C LEU A 45 -2.28 -0.72 18.79
N ARG A 46 -2.02 -1.78 19.55
CA ARG A 46 -1.65 -1.67 20.98
C ARG A 46 -0.31 -0.96 21.21
N ARG A 47 0.67 -1.13 20.33
CA ARG A 47 1.99 -0.47 20.44
C ARG A 47 1.92 1.00 20.08
N ILE A 48 1.16 1.35 19.03
CA ILE A 48 1.09 2.72 18.52
C ILE A 48 0.05 3.59 19.22
N GLY A 49 -0.82 3.03 20.08
CA GLY A 49 -1.97 3.73 20.66
C GLY A 49 -1.65 5.13 21.19
N ALA A 50 -0.68 5.26 22.10
CA ALA A 50 -0.29 6.55 22.66
C ALA A 50 0.27 7.53 21.61
N ALA A 51 0.97 7.02 20.59
CA ALA A 51 1.49 7.85 19.50
C ALA A 51 0.37 8.31 18.55
N ALA A 52 -0.60 7.43 18.28
CA ALA A 52 -1.77 7.75 17.48
C ALA A 52 -2.70 8.77 18.17
N ASP A 53 -2.89 8.65 19.49
CA ASP A 53 -3.68 9.60 20.29
C ASP A 53 -3.07 11.01 20.29
N GLY A 54 -1.75 11.11 20.08
CA GLY A 54 -1.03 12.39 19.97
C GLY A 54 -1.15 13.08 18.62
N LEU A 55 -1.76 12.44 17.61
CA LEU A 55 -1.88 12.97 16.25
C LEU A 55 -3.32 13.40 15.95
N ASP A 56 -3.49 14.62 15.43
CA ASP A 56 -4.77 15.03 14.85
C ASP A 56 -4.90 14.51 13.41
N LEU A 57 -5.41 13.29 13.24
CA LEU A 57 -5.59 12.64 11.94
C LEU A 57 -6.90 13.04 11.22
N ARG A 58 -7.74 13.89 11.83
CA ARG A 58 -9.02 14.31 11.23
C ARG A 58 -8.88 14.91 9.82
N PRO A 59 -7.86 15.75 9.51
CA PRO A 59 -7.66 16.25 8.15
C PRO A 59 -7.48 15.16 7.10
N LEU A 60 -6.71 14.11 7.41
CA LEU A 60 -6.51 12.98 6.50
C LEU A 60 -7.79 12.16 6.36
N TRP A 61 -8.49 11.89 7.47
CA TRP A 61 -9.70 11.06 7.44
C TRP A 61 -10.85 11.65 6.63
N LEU A 62 -10.98 12.98 6.55
CA LEU A 62 -11.95 13.64 5.67
C LEU A 62 -11.76 13.27 4.18
N LEU A 63 -10.52 12.96 3.79
CA LEU A 63 -10.11 12.63 2.42
C LEU A 63 -9.92 11.11 2.20
N MET A 64 -10.33 10.29 3.16
CA MET A 64 -10.27 8.83 3.10
C MET A 64 -11.68 8.22 3.11
N PRO A 65 -12.47 8.41 2.03
CA PRO A 65 -13.82 7.86 1.97
C PRO A 65 -13.80 6.33 2.01
N GLN A 66 -14.93 5.71 2.34
CA GLN A 66 -15.08 4.24 2.22
C GLN A 66 -15.12 3.82 0.76
N THR A 67 -15.77 4.64 -0.07
CA THR A 67 -15.98 4.41 -1.49
C THR A 67 -15.88 5.75 -2.22
N GLY A 68 -15.27 5.76 -3.40
CA GLY A 68 -15.16 6.97 -4.22
C GLY A 68 -13.72 7.45 -4.34
N HIS A 69 -13.55 8.76 -4.46
CA HIS A 69 -12.29 9.38 -4.87
C HIS A 69 -11.32 9.55 -3.70
N ASN A 70 -10.07 9.12 -3.87
CA ASN A 70 -8.97 9.50 -2.98
C ASN A 70 -8.12 10.55 -3.72
N PRO A 71 -7.72 11.67 -3.10
CA PRO A 71 -7.02 12.74 -3.83
C PRO A 71 -5.76 12.25 -4.51
N ASP A 72 -5.69 12.44 -5.82
CA ASP A 72 -4.57 12.03 -6.65
C ASP A 72 -3.29 12.79 -6.26
N PHE A 73 -3.41 14.07 -5.90
CA PHE A 73 -2.27 14.90 -5.49
C PHE A 73 -1.61 14.43 -4.18
N LEU A 74 -2.33 13.69 -3.32
CA LEU A 74 -1.79 13.10 -2.10
C LEU A 74 -1.20 11.70 -2.31
N SER A 75 -1.46 11.11 -3.48
CA SER A 75 -1.27 9.70 -3.74
C SER A 75 -0.59 9.38 -5.08
N PRO A 76 0.45 10.11 -5.53
CA PRO A 76 1.11 9.74 -6.78
C PRO A 76 1.78 8.35 -6.65
N PRO A 77 1.70 7.45 -7.66
CA PRO A 77 2.38 6.15 -7.64
C PRO A 77 3.90 6.29 -7.65
N PRO A 78 4.69 5.48 -6.94
CA PRO A 78 6.15 5.65 -6.88
C PRO A 78 6.82 5.56 -8.27
N LEU A 79 7.88 6.36 -8.50
CA LEU A 79 8.58 6.41 -9.80
C LEU A 79 9.55 5.24 -10.03
N GLY A 80 9.96 4.56 -8.95
CA GLY A 80 10.98 3.53 -8.97
C GLY A 80 10.62 2.31 -8.11
N PRO A 81 11.41 1.23 -8.20
CA PRO A 81 11.17 0.00 -7.44
C PRO A 81 11.35 0.20 -5.93
N THR A 82 12.25 1.11 -5.56
CA THR A 82 12.52 1.51 -4.17
C THR A 82 12.59 3.03 -4.12
N VAL A 83 11.71 3.62 -3.34
CA VAL A 83 11.70 5.06 -3.04
C VAL A 83 11.62 5.25 -1.54
N THR A 84 12.28 6.27 -1.03
CA THR A 84 12.19 6.64 0.38
C THR A 84 10.90 7.43 0.64
N PHE A 85 10.47 7.46 1.90
CA PHE A 85 9.30 8.23 2.32
C PHE A 85 9.47 9.72 1.97
N ASP A 86 10.65 10.27 2.23
CA ASP A 86 10.97 11.68 1.99
C ASP A 86 10.89 12.04 0.50
N GLU A 87 11.37 11.16 -0.39
CA GLU A 87 11.26 11.34 -1.84
C GLU A 87 9.80 11.32 -2.32
N GLU A 88 8.99 10.40 -1.78
CA GLU A 88 7.56 10.33 -2.11
C GLU A 88 6.82 11.58 -1.64
N LEU A 89 7.13 12.08 -0.44
CA LEU A 89 6.49 13.26 0.13
C LEU A 89 6.95 14.55 -0.56
N ALA A 90 8.24 14.66 -0.91
CA ALA A 90 8.76 15.77 -1.71
C ALA A 90 8.04 15.88 -3.06
N ARG A 91 7.67 14.74 -3.65
CA ARG A 91 6.91 14.72 -4.90
C ARG A 91 5.46 15.16 -4.71
N VAL A 92 4.79 14.77 -3.62
CA VAL A 92 3.45 15.29 -3.27
C VAL A 92 3.49 16.82 -3.21
N ARG A 93 4.45 17.37 -2.46
CA ARG A 93 4.63 18.83 -2.32
C ARG A 93 4.91 19.50 -3.67
N SER A 94 5.83 18.93 -4.45
CA SER A 94 6.21 19.49 -5.76
C SER A 94 5.07 19.43 -6.78
N ALA A 95 4.30 18.33 -6.80
CA ALA A 95 3.17 18.18 -7.71
C ALA A 95 2.08 19.20 -7.44
N ALA A 96 1.71 19.42 -6.17
CA ALA A 96 0.72 20.42 -5.82
C ALA A 96 1.21 21.86 -6.03
N ALA A 97 2.50 22.14 -5.77
CA ALA A 97 3.08 23.47 -6.01
C ALA A 97 3.16 23.82 -7.50
N ALA A 98 3.34 22.84 -8.38
CA ALA A 98 3.41 23.03 -9.83
C ALA A 98 2.06 22.95 -10.55
N ALA A 99 1.02 22.44 -9.88
CA ALA A 99 -0.30 22.27 -10.46
C ALA A 99 -1.12 23.57 -10.49
N ASP A 100 -2.13 23.61 -11.35
CA ASP A 100 -3.18 24.62 -11.28
C ASP A 100 -3.94 24.49 -9.94
N PRO A 101 -4.00 25.54 -9.11
CA PRO A 101 -4.75 25.51 -7.85
C PRO A 101 -6.20 25.06 -8.01
N GLU A 102 -6.84 25.33 -9.14
CA GLU A 102 -8.22 24.86 -9.37
C GLU A 102 -8.28 23.34 -9.58
N ALA A 103 -7.28 22.75 -10.23
CA ALA A 103 -7.18 21.30 -10.37
C ALA A 103 -6.98 20.63 -9.00
N VAL A 104 -6.14 21.20 -8.13
CA VAL A 104 -5.95 20.71 -6.76
C VAL A 104 -7.24 20.87 -5.93
N ARG A 105 -7.94 22.01 -6.07
CA ARG A 105 -9.24 22.25 -5.42
C ARG A 105 -10.26 21.20 -5.83
N GLU A 106 -10.40 20.95 -7.12
CA GLU A 106 -11.36 19.98 -7.65
C GLU A 106 -11.03 18.56 -7.18
N ASP A 107 -9.74 18.18 -7.17
CA ASP A 107 -9.30 16.89 -6.66
C ASP A 107 -9.67 16.68 -5.19
N LEU A 108 -9.41 17.67 -4.33
CA LEU A 108 -9.82 17.66 -2.93
C LEU A 108 -11.35 17.64 -2.79
N ARG A 109 -12.07 18.43 -3.59
CA ARG A 109 -13.54 18.49 -3.57
C ARG A 109 -14.16 17.13 -3.89
N ARG A 110 -13.66 16.44 -4.91
CA ARG A 110 -14.12 15.08 -5.30
C ARG A 110 -13.99 14.10 -4.14
N ALA A 111 -12.90 14.17 -3.37
CA ALA A 111 -12.73 13.32 -2.20
C ALA A 111 -13.64 13.73 -1.03
N LEU A 112 -13.75 15.02 -0.74
CA LEU A 112 -14.58 15.54 0.35
C LEU A 112 -16.06 15.18 0.16
N VAL A 113 -16.61 15.24 -1.05
CA VAL A 113 -18.02 14.88 -1.29
C VAL A 113 -18.30 13.39 -1.10
N CYS A 114 -17.27 12.54 -1.16
CA CYS A 114 -17.39 11.10 -0.88
C CYS A 114 -17.40 10.78 0.62
N THR A 115 -17.09 11.74 1.48
CA THR A 115 -17.13 11.60 2.94
C THR A 115 -18.30 12.43 3.50
N PRO A 116 -19.32 11.81 4.13
CA PRO A 116 -20.50 12.53 4.61
C PRO A 116 -20.17 13.75 5.49
N GLY A 117 -20.63 14.93 5.10
CA GLY A 117 -20.45 16.20 5.82
C GLY A 117 -19.04 16.80 5.76
N ALA A 118 -18.10 16.19 5.01
CA ALA A 118 -16.72 16.66 4.98
C ALA A 118 -16.56 17.98 4.21
N ALA A 119 -17.22 18.13 3.07
CA ALA A 119 -17.17 19.36 2.26
C ALA A 119 -17.76 20.58 3.00
N GLU A 120 -18.77 20.34 3.85
CA GLU A 120 -19.46 21.36 4.65
C GLU A 120 -18.84 21.55 6.04
N SER A 121 -17.78 20.80 6.38
CA SER A 121 -17.06 21.02 7.62
C SER A 121 -16.17 22.28 7.52
N ASP A 122 -15.85 22.90 8.66
CA ASP A 122 -14.91 24.03 8.67
C ASP A 122 -13.55 23.65 8.08
N LEU A 123 -13.10 22.41 8.30
CA LEU A 123 -11.83 21.92 7.80
C LEU A 123 -11.88 21.71 6.28
N GLY A 124 -12.94 21.09 5.76
CA GLY A 124 -13.14 20.94 4.31
C GLY A 124 -13.24 22.28 3.59
N ARG A 125 -13.98 23.24 4.15
CA ARG A 125 -14.04 24.61 3.61
C ARG A 125 -12.68 25.30 3.58
N ARG A 126 -11.87 25.17 4.65
CA ARG A 126 -10.50 25.72 4.69
C ARG A 126 -9.60 25.08 3.63
N MET A 127 -9.68 23.75 3.47
CA MET A 127 -8.93 23.04 2.45
C MET A 127 -9.27 23.53 1.04
N LEU A 128 -10.54 23.76 0.74
CA LEU A 128 -10.97 24.24 -0.58
C LEU A 128 -10.65 25.71 -0.84
N ALA A 129 -10.56 26.53 0.23
CA ALA A 129 -10.21 27.94 0.12
C ALA A 129 -8.73 28.13 -0.28
N ASP A 130 -7.82 27.32 0.25
CA ASP A 130 -6.39 27.32 -0.07
C ASP A 130 -5.88 25.89 -0.32
N PRO A 131 -6.14 25.32 -1.50
CA PRO A 131 -5.93 23.89 -1.78
C PRO A 131 -4.45 23.50 -1.83
N VAL A 132 -3.57 24.38 -2.31
CA VAL A 132 -2.12 24.09 -2.37
C VAL A 132 -1.53 24.06 -0.96
N ARG A 133 -1.91 25.03 -0.11
CA ARG A 133 -1.53 25.02 1.31
C ARG A 133 -2.07 23.79 2.03
N ALA A 134 -3.32 23.40 1.75
CA ALA A 134 -3.93 22.22 2.33
C ALA A 134 -3.13 20.95 2.01
N VAL A 135 -2.67 20.76 0.77
CA VAL A 135 -1.78 19.63 0.44
C VAL A 135 -0.47 19.69 1.23
N GLY A 136 0.11 20.88 1.40
CA GLY A 136 1.32 21.06 2.23
C GLY A 136 1.11 20.63 3.69
N GLU A 137 0.02 21.09 4.32
CA GLU A 137 -0.33 20.73 5.69
C GLU A 137 -0.65 19.22 5.84
N LEU A 138 -1.30 18.62 4.84
CA LEU A 138 -1.56 17.18 4.80
C LEU A 138 -0.27 16.37 4.61
N ALA A 139 0.69 16.87 3.83
CA ALA A 139 2.00 16.27 3.68
C ALA A 139 2.78 16.32 5.01
N ASP A 140 2.73 17.44 5.74
CA ASP A 140 3.32 17.54 7.08
C ASP A 140 2.68 16.53 8.05
N LEU A 141 1.36 16.35 7.97
CA LEU A 141 0.65 15.38 8.79
C LEU A 141 1.00 13.93 8.41
N TYR A 142 1.21 13.63 7.13
CA TYR A 142 1.73 12.33 6.70
C TYR A 142 3.12 12.07 7.25
N GLU A 143 4.00 13.07 7.29
CA GLU A 143 5.34 12.95 7.86
C GLU A 143 5.30 12.62 9.36
N GLN A 144 4.43 13.31 10.11
CA GLN A 144 4.20 13.02 11.53
C GLN A 144 3.64 11.60 11.73
N ALA A 145 2.65 11.20 10.92
CA ALA A 145 2.07 9.87 10.97
C ALA A 145 3.10 8.78 10.61
N TRP A 146 3.96 9.02 9.61
CA TRP A 146 5.04 8.11 9.26
C TRP A 146 6.00 7.94 10.44
N ALA A 147 6.52 9.04 10.99
CA ALA A 147 7.48 9.00 12.09
C ALA A 147 6.93 8.28 13.32
N ALA A 148 5.65 8.48 13.63
CA ALA A 148 5.01 7.92 14.82
C ALA A 148 4.52 6.47 14.63
N LEU A 149 3.92 6.15 13.47
CA LEU A 149 3.13 4.93 13.31
C LEU A 149 3.86 3.85 12.49
N ILE A 150 4.74 4.24 11.55
CA ILE A 150 5.32 3.34 10.56
C ILE A 150 6.84 3.25 10.65
N ALA A 151 7.56 4.37 10.71
CA ALA A 151 9.02 4.40 10.73
C ALA A 151 9.65 3.46 11.78
N PRO A 152 9.13 3.35 13.03
CA PRO A 152 9.66 2.41 14.03
C PRO A 152 9.51 0.92 13.64
N HIS A 153 8.59 0.64 12.72
CA HIS A 153 8.25 -0.71 12.25
C HIS A 153 8.64 -0.94 10.80
N TRP A 154 9.15 0.08 10.10
CA TRP A 154 9.41 0.04 8.67
C TRP A 154 10.39 -1.06 8.26
N PRO A 155 11.50 -1.34 8.97
CA PRO A 155 12.39 -2.44 8.58
C PRO A 155 11.64 -3.78 8.50
N ARG A 156 10.72 -4.04 9.43
CA ARG A 156 9.92 -5.26 9.47
C ARG A 156 8.86 -5.29 8.38
N LEU A 157 8.14 -4.19 8.18
CA LEU A 157 7.17 -4.04 7.09
C LEU A 157 7.86 -4.25 5.74
N ARG A 158 8.97 -3.56 5.51
CA ARG A 158 9.75 -3.67 4.28
C ARG A 158 10.20 -5.10 4.02
N SER A 159 10.75 -5.80 5.02
CA SER A 159 11.16 -7.20 4.85
C SER A 159 10.00 -8.11 4.45
N LEU A 160 8.81 -7.92 5.03
CA LEU A 160 7.61 -8.67 4.62
C LEU A 160 7.22 -8.37 3.16
N LEU A 161 7.19 -7.09 2.77
CA LEU A 161 6.84 -6.69 1.42
C LEU A 161 7.88 -7.14 0.37
N GLU A 162 9.18 -7.12 0.71
CA GLU A 162 10.26 -7.64 -0.14
C GLU A 162 10.16 -9.17 -0.30
N ALA A 163 9.86 -9.89 0.78
CA ALA A 163 9.65 -11.35 0.72
C ALA A 163 8.48 -11.71 -0.21
N ASP A 164 7.40 -10.92 -0.18
CA ASP A 164 6.27 -11.08 -1.07
C ASP A 164 6.63 -10.86 -2.55
N ILE A 165 7.40 -9.81 -2.83
CA ILE A 165 7.94 -9.56 -4.19
C ILE A 165 8.78 -10.75 -4.66
N VAL A 166 9.65 -11.31 -3.82
CA VAL A 166 10.45 -12.50 -4.17
C VAL A 166 9.56 -13.70 -4.48
N PHE A 167 8.53 -13.93 -3.65
CA PHE A 167 7.58 -15.02 -3.87
C PHE A 167 6.85 -14.88 -5.21
N HIS A 168 6.31 -13.70 -5.51
CA HIS A 168 5.57 -13.44 -6.75
C HIS A 168 6.47 -13.38 -7.98
N SER A 169 7.73 -12.95 -7.83
CA SER A 169 8.73 -13.01 -8.90
C SER A 169 9.04 -14.45 -9.32
N ARG A 170 9.10 -15.39 -8.35
CA ARG A 170 9.26 -16.82 -8.64
C ARG A 170 8.05 -17.40 -9.35
N ARG A 171 6.82 -16.99 -8.97
CA ARG A 171 5.59 -17.40 -9.66
C ARG A 171 5.55 -16.90 -11.10
N LEU A 172 5.91 -15.64 -11.30
CA LEU A 172 6.05 -15.04 -12.64
C LEU A 172 7.04 -15.83 -13.49
N ALA A 173 8.21 -16.18 -12.96
CA ALA A 173 9.21 -16.97 -13.67
C ALA A 173 8.73 -18.39 -14.00
N ALA A 174 7.94 -19.01 -13.12
CA ALA A 174 7.48 -20.39 -13.28
C ALA A 174 6.26 -20.54 -14.21
N GLY A 175 5.35 -19.56 -14.23
CA GLY A 175 4.06 -19.68 -14.92
C GLY A 175 3.57 -18.41 -15.61
N GLY A 176 4.43 -17.42 -15.80
CA GLY A 176 4.09 -16.17 -16.46
C GLY A 176 3.14 -15.27 -15.65
N LEU A 177 2.53 -14.30 -16.34
CA LEU A 177 1.65 -13.30 -15.72
C LEU A 177 0.37 -13.91 -15.15
N GLU A 178 -0.16 -14.97 -15.77
CA GLU A 178 -1.34 -15.68 -15.28
C GLU A 178 -1.08 -16.25 -13.87
N ALA A 179 0.01 -17.01 -13.70
CA ALA A 179 0.39 -17.55 -12.40
C ALA A 179 0.71 -16.46 -11.37
N LEU A 180 1.23 -15.31 -11.81
CA LEU A 180 1.44 -14.14 -10.97
C LEU A 180 0.11 -13.60 -10.46
N PHE A 181 -0.81 -13.20 -11.35
CA PHE A 181 -2.08 -12.55 -10.99
C PHE A 181 -2.99 -13.45 -10.17
N ASP A 182 -3.07 -14.74 -10.50
CA ASP A 182 -3.81 -15.74 -9.71
C ASP A 182 -3.32 -15.84 -8.27
N GLY A 183 -2.05 -15.50 -8.03
CA GLY A 183 -1.46 -15.52 -6.71
C GLY A 183 -1.72 -14.28 -5.86
N LEU A 184 -2.11 -13.14 -6.47
CA LEU A 184 -2.14 -11.85 -5.78
C LEU A 184 -3.40 -11.67 -4.91
N HIS A 185 -4.58 -11.98 -5.45
CA HIS A 185 -5.85 -11.79 -4.75
C HIS A 185 -7.00 -12.57 -5.43
N PRO A 186 -7.96 -13.14 -4.68
CA PRO A 186 -9.10 -13.88 -5.25
C PRO A 186 -10.02 -13.06 -6.16
N ASP A 187 -10.08 -11.74 -5.98
CA ASP A 187 -10.91 -10.85 -6.80
C ASP A 187 -10.25 -10.50 -8.15
N LEU A 188 -9.03 -10.98 -8.40
CA LEU A 188 -8.31 -10.75 -9.64
C LEU A 188 -8.54 -11.90 -10.62
N ARG A 189 -8.80 -11.56 -11.88
CA ARG A 189 -8.94 -12.53 -12.96
C ARG A 189 -8.20 -12.05 -14.20
N TRP A 190 -7.30 -12.89 -14.71
CA TRP A 190 -6.60 -12.64 -15.96
C TRP A 190 -7.24 -13.42 -17.10
N SER A 191 -7.60 -12.75 -18.19
CA SER A 191 -8.06 -13.40 -19.43
C SER A 191 -7.84 -12.48 -20.62
N ASP A 192 -7.40 -13.03 -21.76
CA ASP A 192 -7.35 -12.33 -23.05
C ASP A 192 -6.68 -10.94 -22.99
N GLY A 193 -5.54 -10.84 -22.30
CA GLY A 193 -4.80 -9.57 -22.16
C GLY A 193 -5.49 -8.54 -21.26
N THR A 194 -6.45 -8.95 -20.44
CA THR A 194 -7.17 -8.09 -19.50
C THR A 194 -7.03 -8.61 -18.08
N LEU A 195 -6.59 -7.74 -17.17
CA LEU A 195 -6.67 -7.99 -15.73
C LEU A 195 -7.95 -7.35 -15.20
N THR A 196 -8.85 -8.18 -14.67
CA THR A 196 -10.13 -7.78 -14.09
C THR A 196 -10.03 -7.78 -12.57
N ILE A 197 -10.53 -6.72 -11.93
CA ILE A 197 -10.79 -6.66 -10.49
C ILE A 197 -12.31 -6.70 -10.27
N ASP A 198 -12.79 -7.72 -9.57
CA ASP A 198 -14.21 -7.90 -9.28
C ASP A 198 -14.66 -6.92 -8.19
N ARG A 199 -15.17 -5.75 -8.61
CA ARG A 199 -15.68 -4.69 -7.72
C ARG A 199 -16.94 -4.05 -8.28
N PRO A 200 -17.85 -3.54 -7.44
CA PRO A 200 -19.13 -2.94 -7.85
C PRO A 200 -18.98 -1.54 -8.48
N THR A 201 -17.97 -1.35 -9.32
CA THR A 201 -17.65 -0.12 -10.05
C THR A 201 -17.20 -0.49 -11.45
N HIS A 202 -17.67 0.23 -12.47
CA HIS A 202 -17.18 0.07 -13.84
C HIS A 202 -16.02 1.04 -14.09
N HIS A 203 -14.86 0.52 -14.44
CA HIS A 203 -13.71 1.31 -14.85
C HIS A 203 -12.90 0.50 -15.87
N ASP A 204 -12.43 1.14 -16.93
CA ASP A 204 -11.65 0.47 -17.98
C ASP A 204 -10.43 1.34 -18.31
N ARG A 205 -9.23 0.81 -18.11
CA ARG A 205 -7.96 1.51 -18.25
C ARG A 205 -7.04 0.75 -19.19
N SER A 206 -6.81 1.30 -20.38
CA SER A 206 -5.71 0.87 -21.24
C SER A 206 -4.37 1.22 -20.62
N LEU A 207 -3.39 0.31 -20.71
CA LEU A 207 -2.05 0.55 -20.19
C LEU A 207 -1.17 1.37 -21.15
N ASP A 208 -1.50 1.38 -22.44
CA ASP A 208 -0.90 2.24 -23.47
C ASP A 208 0.64 2.20 -23.50
N GLY A 209 1.24 1.04 -23.25
CA GLY A 209 2.70 0.86 -23.22
C GLY A 209 3.38 1.29 -21.91
N GLN A 210 2.63 1.67 -20.87
CA GLN A 210 3.17 2.05 -19.56
C GLN A 210 3.47 0.85 -18.66
N GLY A 211 2.90 -0.33 -18.98
CA GLY A 211 2.92 -1.50 -18.11
C GLY A 211 2.06 -1.31 -16.84
N LEU A 212 2.11 -2.31 -15.96
CA LEU A 212 1.41 -2.30 -14.67
C LEU A 212 2.43 -2.28 -13.51
N LEU A 213 2.28 -1.32 -12.61
CA LEU A 213 3.03 -1.30 -11.36
C LEU A 213 2.30 -2.15 -10.31
N LEU A 214 3.01 -3.09 -9.68
CA LEU A 214 2.49 -4.00 -8.68
C LEU A 214 3.04 -3.63 -7.31
N MET A 215 2.16 -3.30 -6.37
CA MET A 215 2.54 -2.83 -5.04
C MET A 215 1.94 -3.74 -3.96
N PRO A 216 2.74 -4.58 -3.29
CA PRO A 216 2.25 -5.27 -2.11
C PRO A 216 2.00 -4.25 -1.00
N SER A 217 1.01 -4.52 -0.15
CA SER A 217 0.69 -3.66 1.00
C SER A 217 0.27 -4.48 2.21
N ALA A 218 0.80 -4.13 3.39
CA ALA A 218 0.49 -4.86 4.62
C ALA A 218 -0.89 -4.51 5.19
N PHE A 219 -1.42 -3.32 4.87
CA PHE A 219 -2.62 -2.76 5.49
C PHE A 219 -3.85 -2.70 4.57
N VAL A 220 -3.71 -3.05 3.28
CA VAL A 220 -4.80 -2.95 2.30
C VAL A 220 -5.83 -4.08 2.43
N TRP A 221 -5.47 -5.22 3.05
CA TRP A 221 -6.38 -6.36 3.24
C TRP A 221 -7.71 -5.93 3.90
N PRO A 222 -8.87 -6.43 3.46
CA PRO A 222 -9.09 -7.48 2.44
C PRO A 222 -9.22 -6.95 1.01
N GLU A 223 -8.81 -5.72 0.74
CA GLU A 223 -9.06 -5.09 -0.54
C GLU A 223 -7.86 -5.22 -1.48
N VAL A 224 -8.16 -5.11 -2.77
CA VAL A 224 -7.22 -4.83 -3.85
C VAL A 224 -7.61 -3.47 -4.45
N VAL A 225 -6.62 -2.61 -4.68
CA VAL A 225 -6.84 -1.24 -5.16
C VAL A 225 -6.22 -1.05 -6.53
N GLY A 226 -6.99 -0.47 -7.45
CA GLY A 226 -6.54 0.07 -8.72
C GLY A 226 -7.25 1.39 -9.00
N GLY A 227 -6.99 2.01 -10.16
CA GLY A 227 -7.68 3.24 -10.58
C GLY A 227 -6.84 4.49 -10.68
N TYR A 228 -5.53 4.33 -10.91
CA TYR A 228 -4.66 5.44 -11.26
C TYR A 228 -4.93 5.84 -12.72
N ASP A 229 -5.84 6.80 -12.89
CA ASP A 229 -6.17 7.40 -14.18
C ASP A 229 -5.00 8.22 -14.74
N PRO A 230 -4.95 8.43 -16.08
CA PRO A 230 -4.00 9.37 -16.66
C PRO A 230 -4.02 10.71 -15.91
N PRO A 231 -2.86 11.31 -15.63
CA PRO A 231 -1.54 10.98 -16.18
C PRO A 231 -0.74 9.96 -15.37
N TRP A 232 -1.33 9.32 -14.35
CA TRP A 232 -0.59 8.48 -13.42
C TRP A 232 -0.27 7.10 -13.98
N GLN A 233 0.84 6.52 -13.49
CA GLN A 233 1.24 5.14 -13.79
C GLN A 233 0.12 4.18 -13.36
N PRO A 234 -0.41 3.34 -14.28
CA PRO A 234 -1.32 2.27 -13.91
C PRO A 234 -0.69 1.39 -12.83
N THR A 235 -1.39 1.27 -11.71
CA THR A 235 -0.89 0.62 -10.51
C THR A 235 -1.97 -0.25 -9.88
N LEU A 236 -1.57 -1.44 -9.46
CA LEU A 236 -2.38 -2.38 -8.69
C LEU A 236 -1.71 -2.56 -7.32
N VAL A 237 -2.44 -2.22 -6.27
CA VAL A 237 -2.03 -2.49 -4.89
C VAL A 237 -2.77 -3.73 -4.42
N TYR A 238 -2.04 -4.73 -3.93
CA TYR A 238 -2.58 -6.00 -3.46
C TYR A 238 -2.11 -6.30 -2.04
N PRO A 239 -2.87 -7.09 -1.25
CA PRO A 239 -2.48 -7.39 0.11
C PRO A 239 -1.29 -8.34 0.14
N ALA A 240 -0.30 -7.97 0.95
CA ALA A 240 0.91 -8.74 1.06
C ALA A 240 0.68 -10.08 1.77
N ARG A 241 1.48 -11.07 1.39
CA ARG A 241 1.54 -12.35 2.11
C ARG A 241 2.14 -12.17 3.51
N GLY A 242 1.86 -13.13 4.40
CA GLY A 242 2.51 -13.19 5.72
C GLY A 242 1.99 -12.20 6.78
N VAL A 243 1.01 -11.33 6.48
CA VAL A 243 0.53 -10.27 7.40
C VAL A 243 0.06 -10.82 8.75
N GLY A 244 -0.48 -12.03 8.81
CA GLY A 244 -0.88 -12.68 10.06
C GLY A 244 0.28 -12.90 11.05
N ALA A 245 1.51 -13.04 10.56
CA ALA A 245 2.73 -13.15 11.37
C ALA A 245 3.50 -11.82 11.48
N LEU A 246 3.03 -10.74 10.83
CA LEU A 246 3.75 -9.46 10.79
C LEU A 246 3.93 -8.81 12.16
N TRP A 247 3.08 -9.10 13.15
CA TRP A 247 3.19 -8.47 14.47
C TRP A 247 3.43 -9.43 15.62
N THR A 248 3.56 -10.72 15.32
CA THR A 248 3.99 -11.70 16.31
C THR A 248 5.43 -11.40 16.73
N ALA A 249 5.82 -11.72 17.97
CA ALA A 249 7.22 -11.60 18.32
C ALA A 249 8.02 -12.52 17.38
N SER A 250 9.08 -11.99 16.77
CA SER A 250 10.12 -12.86 16.20
C SER A 250 10.54 -13.80 17.34
N ALA A 251 10.70 -15.10 17.05
CA ALA A 251 11.03 -16.06 18.08
C ALA A 251 12.20 -15.47 18.89
N GLY A 252 12.02 -15.33 20.20
CA GLY A 252 13.09 -14.87 21.09
C GLY A 252 14.33 -15.73 20.92
N PRO A 253 15.43 -15.44 21.64
CA PRO A 253 16.68 -16.18 21.50
C PRO A 253 16.43 -17.68 21.42
N THR A 254 17.00 -18.32 20.38
CA THR A 254 16.76 -19.70 19.99
C THR A 254 16.60 -20.59 21.23
N PRO A 255 15.43 -21.22 21.44
CA PRO A 255 15.19 -22.00 22.64
C PRO A 255 16.30 -23.03 22.83
N ARG A 256 16.91 -23.06 24.03
CA ARG A 256 18.01 -24.01 24.33
C ARG A 256 17.63 -25.46 24.04
N ALA A 257 16.36 -25.82 24.22
CA ALA A 257 15.84 -27.14 23.88
C ALA A 257 15.92 -27.44 22.37
N LEU A 258 15.56 -26.47 21.52
CA LEU A 258 15.62 -26.59 20.06
C LEU A 258 17.07 -26.65 19.57
N ALA A 259 17.95 -25.82 20.12
CA ALA A 259 19.38 -25.85 19.83
C ALA A 259 20.04 -27.19 20.22
N ARG A 260 19.57 -27.83 21.30
CA ARG A 260 20.03 -29.18 21.70
C ARG A 260 19.55 -30.28 20.76
N LEU A 261 18.35 -30.15 20.18
CA LEU A 261 17.76 -31.16 19.29
C LEU A 261 18.32 -31.08 17.87
N LEU A 262 18.48 -29.86 17.33
CA LEU A 262 18.80 -29.63 15.92
C LEU A 262 20.22 -29.11 15.67
N GLY A 263 20.94 -28.74 16.73
CA GLY A 263 22.18 -27.97 16.64
C GLY A 263 21.91 -26.47 16.50
N ARG A 264 22.83 -25.65 17.04
CA ARG A 264 22.64 -24.20 17.15
C ARG A 264 22.34 -23.51 15.82
N GLY A 265 23.14 -23.80 14.78
CA GLY A 265 22.94 -23.19 13.46
C GLY A 265 21.57 -23.50 12.82
N ARG A 266 21.09 -24.75 12.89
CA ARG A 266 19.79 -25.12 12.32
C ARG A 266 18.62 -24.55 13.13
N ALA A 267 18.78 -24.51 14.45
CA ALA A 267 17.78 -23.92 15.33
C ALA A 267 17.70 -22.40 15.16
N ASP A 268 18.83 -21.72 14.96
CA ASP A 268 18.89 -20.28 14.65
C ASP A 268 18.23 -19.98 13.31
N VAL A 269 18.50 -20.77 12.26
CA VAL A 269 17.82 -20.65 10.95
C VAL A 269 16.31 -20.85 11.10
N LEU A 270 15.86 -21.90 11.80
CA LEU A 270 14.43 -22.18 12.02
C LEU A 270 13.73 -21.07 12.79
N CYS A 271 14.37 -20.48 13.80
CA CYS A 271 13.81 -19.38 14.58
C CYS A 271 13.82 -18.04 13.81
N ALA A 272 14.68 -17.92 12.80
CA ALA A 272 14.75 -16.75 11.93
C ALA A 272 13.79 -16.81 10.73
N LEU A 273 13.05 -17.91 10.54
CA LEU A 273 12.04 -18.01 9.48
C LEU A 273 10.79 -17.21 9.85
N ASP A 274 10.51 -16.16 9.09
CA ASP A 274 9.25 -15.41 9.18
C ASP A 274 8.09 -16.13 8.44
N GLU A 275 8.40 -17.00 7.47
CA GLU A 275 7.43 -17.85 6.77
C GLU A 275 7.92 -19.32 6.66
N PRO A 276 7.02 -20.31 6.56
CA PRO A 276 7.40 -21.70 6.32
C PRO A 276 8.21 -21.84 5.03
N ALA A 277 9.45 -22.33 5.14
CA ALA A 277 10.34 -22.59 4.01
C ALA A 277 10.77 -24.07 3.98
N SER A 278 10.95 -24.64 2.78
CA SER A 278 11.53 -25.98 2.64
C SER A 278 13.06 -25.92 2.84
N THR A 279 13.68 -27.04 3.24
CA THR A 279 15.14 -27.13 3.39
C THR A 279 15.87 -26.82 2.09
N THR A 280 15.28 -27.16 0.94
CA THR A 280 15.83 -26.85 -0.39
C THR A 280 15.82 -25.35 -0.68
N ALA A 281 14.79 -24.63 -0.22
CA ALA A 281 14.70 -23.18 -0.40
C ALA A 281 15.73 -22.39 0.45
N LEU A 282 16.31 -23.01 1.47
CA LEU A 282 17.30 -22.41 2.37
C LEU A 282 18.75 -22.79 2.01
N ALA A 283 18.95 -23.77 1.13
CA ALA A 283 20.26 -24.26 0.72
C ALA A 283 20.83 -23.52 -0.51
N HIS A 284 20.08 -22.55 -1.04
CA HIS A 284 20.39 -21.72 -2.21
C HIS A 284 20.22 -20.25 -1.85
#